data_AF-A0AA37QU34-F1
#
_entry.id   AF-A0AA37QU34-F1
#
_cell.length_a   1.000
_cell.length_b   1.000
_cell.length_c   1.000
_cell.angle_alpha   90.00
_cell.angle_beta   90.00
_cell.angle_gamma   90.00
#
_symmetry.space_group_name_H-M   'P 1'
#
loop_
_entity.id
_entity.type
_entity.pdbx_description
1 polymer ?
#
loop_
_entity_poly.entity_id
_entity_poly.type
_entity_poly.pdbx_seq_one_letter_code
_entity_poly.pdbx_strand_id
1 'polypeptide(L)'
;MSNVRAKSMRTPLGRVRNLGAAHSGTGDFWRQRITAVAMALLIIPVVVVVIMLLGRNQAGAAQILGSLPIALIMLLFVIASCWHMKIGMQVVIEDYVHSEPLKLVSIMANNFFAVTVALASIYALIKLSTGV
;
A
#
# COMPACT_ATOMS: atom_id res chain seq x y z
N MET A 1 -32.64 26.08 -40.05
CA MET A 1 -31.19 25.78 -39.99
C MET A 1 -31.01 24.43 -39.31
N SER A 2 -30.83 23.35 -40.07
CA SER A 2 -30.80 21.96 -39.57
C SER A 2 -29.40 21.60 -39.07
N ASN A 3 -29.29 21.32 -37.77
CA ASN A 3 -28.05 20.97 -37.11
C ASN A 3 -27.75 19.47 -37.32
N VAL A 4 -27.05 19.12 -38.40
CA VAL A 4 -26.66 17.73 -38.68
C VAL A 4 -25.50 17.36 -37.76
N ARG A 5 -25.79 16.65 -36.66
CA ARG A 5 -24.75 16.02 -35.83
C ARG A 5 -24.02 14.97 -36.67
N ALA A 6 -22.79 15.26 -37.07
CA ALA A 6 -21.93 14.27 -37.72
C ALA A 6 -21.76 13.04 -36.81
N LYS A 7 -22.20 11.87 -37.28
CA LYS A 7 -22.04 10.59 -36.58
C LYS A 7 -20.57 10.21 -36.60
N SER A 8 -19.91 10.29 -35.45
CA SER A 8 -18.49 9.93 -35.29
C SER A 8 -18.21 8.53 -35.84
N MET A 9 -17.39 8.43 -36.88
CA MET A 9 -16.92 7.19 -37.52
C MET A 9 -15.91 6.40 -36.67
N ARG A 10 -15.51 6.92 -35.51
CA ARG A 10 -14.60 6.21 -34.59
C ARG A 10 -15.32 5.04 -33.94
N THR A 11 -14.78 3.84 -34.12
CA THR A 11 -15.23 2.66 -33.39
C THR A 11 -15.08 2.87 -31.89
N PRO A 12 -15.92 2.23 -31.05
CA PRO A 12 -15.77 2.27 -29.60
C PRO A 12 -14.34 1.95 -29.15
N LEU A 13 -13.71 0.94 -29.76
CA LEU A 13 -12.30 0.56 -29.54
C LEU A 13 -11.31 1.69 -29.91
N GLY A 14 -11.53 2.40 -31.03
CA GLY A 14 -10.70 3.54 -31.42
C GLY A 14 -10.82 4.76 -30.50
N ARG A 15 -11.92 4.87 -29.75
CA ARG A 15 -12.08 5.90 -28.71
C ARG A 15 -11.32 5.53 -27.43
N VAL A 16 -11.35 4.26 -27.03
CA VAL A 16 -10.66 3.75 -25.82
C VAL A 16 -9.14 3.71 -26.02
N ARG A 17 -8.65 3.36 -27.22
CA ARG A 17 -7.20 3.35 -27.52
C ARG A 17 -6.55 4.74 -27.49
N ASN A 18 -7.31 5.82 -27.66
CA ASN A 18 -6.79 7.20 -27.50
C ASN A 18 -6.46 7.57 -26.05
N LEU A 19 -6.90 6.78 -25.07
CA LEU A 19 -6.52 6.96 -23.66
C LEU A 19 -5.19 6.25 -23.33
N GLY A 20 -4.64 5.43 -24.25
CA GLY A 20 -3.39 4.69 -24.08
C GLY A 20 -3.47 3.58 -23.02
N ALA A 21 -2.53 2.63 -23.06
CA ALA A 21 -2.32 1.76 -21.91
C ALA A 21 -1.57 2.57 -20.84
N ALA A 22 -1.99 2.51 -19.58
CA ALA A 22 -1.29 3.18 -18.48
C ALA A 22 0.16 2.67 -18.28
N HIS A 23 0.52 1.52 -18.88
CA HIS A 23 1.83 0.86 -18.84
C HIS A 23 2.41 0.57 -17.43
N SER A 24 1.67 0.84 -16.35
CA SER A 24 2.10 0.67 -14.96
C SER A 24 1.62 -0.62 -14.29
N GLY A 25 0.57 -1.27 -14.82
CA GLY A 25 -0.08 -2.42 -14.18
C GLY A 25 0.84 -3.63 -13.96
N THR A 26 1.77 -3.90 -14.89
CA THR A 26 2.74 -5.00 -14.76
C THR A 26 3.73 -4.77 -13.62
N GLY A 27 4.09 -3.50 -13.36
CA GLY A 27 4.97 -3.13 -12.26
C GLY A 27 4.30 -3.36 -10.90
N ASP A 28 3.06 -2.90 -10.75
CA ASP A 28 2.30 -3.08 -9.50
C ASP A 28 1.97 -4.56 -9.26
N PHE A 29 1.63 -5.30 -10.32
CA PHE A 29 1.49 -6.75 -10.26
C PHE A 29 2.76 -7.38 -9.69
N TRP A 30 3.94 -7.13 -10.26
CA TRP A 30 5.19 -7.73 -9.79
C TRP A 30 5.53 -7.34 -8.34
N ARG A 31 5.39 -6.05 -8.00
CA ARG A 31 5.61 -5.53 -6.63
C ARG A 31 4.71 -6.20 -5.60
N GLN A 32 3.45 -6.50 -5.96
CA GLN A 32 2.54 -7.21 -5.06
C GLN A 32 3.03 -8.62 -4.70
N ARG A 33 3.70 -9.34 -5.63
CA ARG A 33 4.26 -10.68 -5.34
C ARG A 33 5.50 -10.58 -4.47
N ILE A 34 6.41 -9.66 -4.80
CA ILE A 34 7.63 -9.46 -4.01
C ILE A 34 7.26 -9.13 -2.57
N THR A 35 6.34 -8.19 -2.37
CA THR A 35 5.89 -7.81 -1.03
C THR A 35 5.16 -8.94 -0.32
N ALA A 36 4.35 -9.75 -1.01
CA ALA A 36 3.73 -10.95 -0.44
C ALA A 36 4.76 -11.97 0.04
N VAL A 37 5.76 -12.29 -0.79
CA VAL A 37 6.83 -13.23 -0.45
C VAL A 37 7.67 -12.68 0.71
N ALA A 38 8.02 -11.39 0.68
CA ALA A 38 8.75 -10.75 1.77
C ALA A 38 7.97 -10.85 3.10
N MET A 39 6.67 -10.54 3.08
CA MET A 39 5.82 -10.67 4.26
C MET A 39 5.67 -12.11 4.74
N ALA A 40 5.54 -13.08 3.82
CA ALA A 40 5.46 -14.50 4.18
C ALA A 40 6.73 -15.00 4.90
N LEU A 41 7.91 -14.47 4.54
CA LEU A 41 9.15 -14.77 5.25
C LEU A 41 9.26 -14.00 6.58
N LEU A 42 8.89 -12.72 6.58
CA LEU A 42 8.99 -11.83 7.75
C LEU A 42 7.94 -12.13 8.83
N ILE A 43 6.84 -12.83 8.52
CA ILE A 43 5.78 -13.07 9.51
C ILE A 43 6.28 -13.92 10.69
N ILE A 44 7.21 -14.86 10.44
CA ILE A 44 7.77 -15.72 11.49
C ILE A 44 8.48 -14.87 12.57
N PRO A 45 9.50 -14.06 12.24
CA PRO A 45 10.14 -13.23 13.26
C PRO A 45 9.19 -12.15 13.84
N VAL A 46 8.24 -11.62 13.07
CA VAL A 46 7.23 -10.69 13.62
C VAL A 46 6.36 -11.34 14.68
N VAL A 47 5.90 -12.58 14.47
CA VAL A 47 5.14 -13.32 15.48
C VAL A 47 5.98 -13.58 16.73
N VAL A 48 7.26 -13.90 16.59
CA VAL A 48 8.19 -14.04 17.72
C VAL A 48 8.28 -12.72 18.51
N VAL A 49 8.43 -11.57 17.83
CA VAL A 49 8.45 -10.25 18.47
C VAL A 49 7.15 -9.97 19.21
N VAL A 50 5.99 -10.28 18.63
CA VAL A 50 4.69 -10.14 19.28
C VAL A 50 4.61 -10.99 20.55
N ILE A 51 5.10 -12.23 20.51
CA ILE A 51 5.16 -13.11 21.69
C ILE A 51 6.07 -12.51 22.78
N MET A 52 7.23 -11.95 22.41
CA MET A 52 8.15 -11.31 23.37
C MET A 52 7.53 -10.11 24.08
N LEU A 53 6.56 -9.43 23.45
CA LEU A 53 5.85 -8.28 24.00
C LEU A 53 4.75 -8.66 25.00
N LEU A 54 4.30 -9.92 25.04
CA LEU A 54 3.23 -10.35 25.95
C LEU A 54 3.64 -10.15 27.41
N GLY A 55 2.76 -9.53 28.20
CA GLY A 55 2.98 -9.25 29.61
C GLY A 55 4.03 -8.17 29.90
N ARG A 56 4.55 -7.47 28.88
CA ARG A 56 5.51 -6.36 29.08
C ARG A 56 4.78 -5.04 29.32
N ASN A 57 5.33 -4.25 30.23
CA ASN A 57 4.93 -2.85 30.39
C ASN A 57 5.53 -1.98 29.26
N GLN A 58 5.17 -0.69 29.23
CA GLN A 58 5.64 0.24 28.20
C GLN A 58 7.17 0.28 28.07
N ALA A 59 7.90 0.30 29.19
CA ALA A 59 9.37 0.31 29.19
C ALA A 59 9.97 -0.97 28.57
N GLY A 60 9.43 -2.15 28.93
CA GLY A 60 9.86 -3.41 28.35
C GLY A 60 9.56 -3.51 26.85
N ALA A 61 8.41 -3.00 26.40
CA ALA A 61 8.07 -2.93 24.99
C ALA A 61 9.02 -2.02 24.20
N ALA A 62 9.36 -0.84 24.75
CA ALA A 62 10.32 0.08 24.15
C ALA A 62 11.72 -0.55 24.03
N GLN A 63 12.17 -1.30 25.05
CA GLN A 63 13.45 -2.00 25.02
C GLN A 63 13.52 -3.07 23.91
N ILE A 64 12.45 -3.86 23.75
CA ILE A 64 12.38 -4.90 22.72
C ILE A 64 12.34 -4.28 21.33
N LEU A 65 11.38 -3.39 21.08
CA LEU A 65 11.16 -2.77 19.77
C LEU A 65 12.28 -1.80 19.36
N GLY A 66 12.96 -1.20 20.33
CA GLY A 66 14.09 -0.31 20.09
C GLY A 66 15.40 -1.02 19.75
N SER A 67 15.49 -2.34 19.99
CA SER A 67 16.69 -3.10 19.64
C SER A 67 16.91 -3.13 18.12
N LEU A 68 18.13 -2.87 17.66
CA LEU A 68 18.44 -2.69 16.24
C LEU A 68 17.96 -3.86 15.36
N PRO A 69 18.17 -5.15 15.70
CA PRO A 69 17.71 -6.25 14.85
C PRO A 69 16.19 -6.31 14.74
N ILE A 70 15.46 -6.08 15.85
CA ILE A 70 13.99 -6.10 15.86
C ILE A 70 13.45 -4.89 15.10
N ALA A 71 14.01 -3.70 15.32
CA ALA A 71 13.62 -2.49 14.62
C ALA A 71 13.76 -2.65 13.10
N LEU A 72 14.84 -3.26 12.60
CA LEU A 72 15.03 -3.54 11.17
C LEU A 72 14.01 -4.53 10.63
N ILE A 73 13.73 -5.63 11.34
CA ILE A 73 12.71 -6.61 10.95
C ILE A 73 11.34 -5.94 10.86
N MET A 74 10.96 -5.17 11.89
CA MET A 74 9.69 -4.46 11.92
C MET A 74 9.60 -3.40 10.83
N LEU A 75 10.69 -2.69 10.53
CA LEU A 75 10.75 -1.69 9.47
C LEU A 75 10.52 -2.33 8.09
N LEU A 76 11.21 -3.43 7.80
CA LEU A 76 11.02 -4.18 6.55
C LEU A 76 9.58 -4.68 6.41
N PHE A 77 9.00 -5.19 7.51
CA PHE A 77 7.62 -5.67 7.51
C PHE A 77 6.62 -4.53 7.28
N VAL A 78 6.79 -3.38 7.94
CA VAL A 78 5.96 -2.18 7.76
C VAL A 78 6.01 -1.68 6.32
N ILE A 79 7.20 -1.57 5.73
CA ILE A 79 7.37 -1.10 4.36
C ILE A 79 6.70 -2.07 3.38
N ALA A 80 6.96 -3.38 3.52
CA ALA A 80 6.37 -4.39 2.65
C ALA A 80 4.84 -4.43 2.77
N SER A 81 4.30 -4.38 3.99
CA SER A 81 2.85 -4.42 4.24
C SER A 81 2.12 -3.18 3.76
N CYS A 82 2.65 -1.98 4.00
CA CYS A 82 2.02 -0.74 3.51
C CYS A 82 2.00 -0.71 1.98
N TRP A 83 3.08 -1.16 1.33
CA TRP A 83 3.13 -1.24 -0.12
C TRP A 83 2.17 -2.29 -0.68
N HIS A 84 2.12 -3.47 -0.07
CA HIS A 84 1.20 -4.55 -0.46
C HIS A 84 -0.26 -4.11 -0.33
N MET A 85 -0.61 -3.51 0.82
CA MET A 85 -1.94 -2.98 1.11
C MET A 85 -2.33 -1.89 0.11
N LYS A 86 -1.44 -0.94 -0.18
CA LYS A 86 -1.70 0.13 -1.16
C LYS A 86 -2.12 -0.43 -2.51
N ILE A 87 -1.39 -1.41 -3.02
CA ILE A 87 -1.69 -2.03 -4.33
C ILE A 87 -2.97 -2.86 -4.24
N GLY A 88 -3.10 -3.73 -3.24
CA GLY A 88 -4.26 -4.60 -3.10
C GLY A 88 -5.57 -3.82 -2.97
N MET A 89 -5.59 -2.79 -2.13
CA MET A 89 -6.76 -1.92 -1.96
C MET A 89 -7.06 -1.11 -3.22
N GLN A 90 -6.04 -0.68 -3.96
CA GLN A 90 -6.26 0.00 -5.24
C GLN A 90 -6.99 -0.90 -6.25
N VAL A 91 -6.59 -2.18 -6.36
CA VAL A 91 -7.27 -3.16 -7.23
C VAL A 91 -8.73 -3.34 -6.81
N VAL A 92 -9.00 -3.49 -5.50
CA VAL A 92 -10.37 -3.59 -4.97
C VAL A 92 -11.19 -2.35 -5.31
N ILE A 93 -10.63 -1.15 -5.16
CA ILE A 93 -11.34 0.10 -5.50
C ILE A 93 -11.66 0.14 -7.00
N GLU A 94 -10.69 -0.21 -7.85
CA GLU A 94 -10.85 -0.20 -9.30
C GLU A 94 -11.92 -1.20 -9.78
N ASP A 95 -12.02 -2.36 -9.12
CA ASP A 95 -12.97 -3.43 -9.46
C ASP A 95 -14.40 -3.15 -8.96
N TYR A 96 -14.56 -2.49 -7.81
CA TYR A 96 -15.85 -2.41 -7.13
C TYR A 96 -16.47 -1.00 -7.04
N VAL A 97 -15.70 0.09 -7.24
CA VAL A 97 -16.23 1.46 -7.18
C VAL A 97 -16.56 1.95 -8.59
N HIS A 98 -17.84 1.92 -8.95
CA HIS A 98 -18.29 2.23 -10.32
C HIS A 98 -18.45 3.73 -10.61
N SER A 99 -18.69 4.56 -9.58
CA SER A 99 -18.80 6.01 -9.77
C SER A 99 -17.42 6.65 -9.88
N GLU A 100 -17.11 7.22 -11.04
CA GLU A 100 -15.79 7.80 -11.35
C GLU A 100 -15.29 8.84 -10.32
N PRO A 101 -16.10 9.80 -9.84
CA PRO A 101 -15.64 10.75 -8.82
C PRO A 101 -15.27 10.07 -7.50
N LEU A 102 -16.07 9.09 -7.08
CA LEU A 102 -15.81 8.34 -5.84
C LEU A 102 -14.56 7.47 -5.98
N LYS A 103 -14.38 6.80 -7.13
CA LYS A 103 -13.21 5.98 -7.41
C LYS A 103 -11.93 6.80 -7.28
N LEU A 104 -11.89 7.98 -7.89
CA LEU A 104 -10.73 8.88 -7.79
C LEU A 104 -10.44 9.29 -6.35
N VAL A 105 -11.46 9.72 -5.60
CA VAL A 105 -11.32 10.10 -4.19
C VAL A 105 -10.85 8.92 -3.35
N SER A 106 -11.40 7.72 -3.56
CA SER A 106 -11.01 6.50 -2.86
C SER A 106 -9.55 6.11 -3.15
N ILE A 107 -9.10 6.22 -4.41
CA ILE A 107 -7.69 5.97 -4.77
C ILE A 107 -6.77 6.99 -4.10
N MET A 108 -7.14 8.28 -4.08
CA MET A 108 -6.38 9.32 -3.37
C MET A 108 -6.31 9.01 -1.87
N ALA A 109 -7.44 8.71 -1.25
CA ALA A 109 -7.53 8.35 0.17
C ALA A 109 -6.67 7.13 0.51
N ASN A 110 -6.69 6.07 -0.32
CA ASN A 110 -5.86 4.89 -0.14
C ASN A 110 -4.36 5.23 -0.16
N ASN A 111 -3.92 6.10 -1.08
CA ASN A 111 -2.53 6.54 -1.13
C ASN A 111 -2.12 7.34 0.11
N PHE A 112 -2.93 8.32 0.53
CA PHE A 112 -2.66 9.10 1.74
C PHE A 112 -2.66 8.23 2.99
N PHE A 113 -3.60 7.29 3.09
CA PHE A 113 -3.68 6.35 4.19
C PHE A 113 -2.42 5.47 4.27
N ALA A 114 -2.01 4.85 3.16
CA ALA A 114 -0.82 3.99 3.14
C ALA A 114 0.46 4.76 3.50
N VAL A 115 0.63 5.99 3.00
CA VAL A 115 1.77 6.84 3.35
C VAL A 115 1.74 7.23 4.83
N THR A 116 0.57 7.61 5.36
CA THR A 116 0.41 8.00 6.77
C THR A 116 0.74 6.84 7.71
N VAL A 117 0.22 5.65 7.43
CA VAL A 117 0.51 4.44 8.22
C VAL A 117 2.00 4.09 8.18
N ALA A 118 2.61 4.15 7.00
CA ALA A 118 4.04 3.91 6.84
C ALA A 118 4.86 4.92 7.65
N LEU A 119 4.63 6.23 7.46
CA LEU A 119 5.37 7.28 8.16
C LEU A 119 5.20 7.20 9.68
N ALA A 120 3.97 7.03 10.18
CA ALA A 120 3.71 6.93 11.61
C ALA A 120 4.44 5.73 12.24
N SER A 121 4.39 4.57 11.58
CA SER A 121 5.04 3.34 12.06
C SER A 121 6.57 3.43 12.00
N ILE A 122 7.12 3.94 10.89
CA ILE A 122 8.56 4.15 10.71
C ILE A 122 9.08 5.14 11.76
N TYR A 123 8.39 6.28 11.92
CA TYR A 123 8.74 7.28 12.93
C TYR A 123 8.74 6.68 14.33
N ALA A 124 7.71 5.91 14.71
CA ALA A 124 7.63 5.29 16.02
C ALA A 124 8.79 4.30 16.27
N LEU A 125 9.17 3.49 15.28
CA LEU A 125 10.29 2.56 15.39
C LEU A 125 11.64 3.28 15.53
N ILE A 126 11.88 4.33 14.73
CA ILE A 126 13.09 5.14 14.83
C ILE A 126 13.16 5.82 16.20
N LYS A 127 12.03 6.37 16.65
CA LYS A 127 11.89 6.99 17.98
C LYS A 127 12.29 6.02 19.10
N LEU A 128 11.72 4.83 19.09
CA LEU A 128 12.02 3.78 20.07
C LEU A 128 13.47 3.30 20.00
N SER A 129 14.06 3.24 18.80
CA SER A 129 15.43 2.74 18.61
C SER A 129 16.51 3.76 18.96
N THR A 130 16.24 5.05 18.79
CA THR A 130 17.18 6.14 19.09
C THR A 130 17.04 6.70 20.50
N GLY A 131 15.94 6.39 21.21
CA GLY A 131 15.69 6.85 22.57
C GLY A 131 15.33 8.34 22.69
N VAL A 132 15.01 8.99 21.57
CA VAL A 132 14.59 10.41 21.46
C VAL A 132 13.09 10.48 21.25
#